data_AF-A0A0U3CE00-F1
#
_entry.id   AF-A0A0U3CE00-F1
#
_cell.length_a   1.000
_cell.length_b   1.000
_cell.length_c   1.000
_cell.angle_alpha   90.00
_cell.angle_beta   90.00
_cell.angle_gamma   90.00
#
_symmetry.space_group_name_H-M   'P 1'
#
loop_
_entity.id
_entity.type
_entity.pdbx_description
1 polymer ?
#
loop_
_entity_poly.entity_id
_entity_poly.type
_entity_poly.pdbx_seq_one_letter_code
_entity_poly.pdbx_strand_id
1 'polypeptide(L)'
;MIEQKVIIHLKDEFSNDIGTLTVSSIDYRNDYGSFYQISDSMVLENIDLVDEADNLTPIQYYNKESSQFAHLMLLEETEYQVLFESDDINATYDVLYSLNKINKSHFKKFRFDLGNDNKFKLAGTLNFRSYVGKSFLDVKKGNLKSIPIPIEVRSKKIDYFNQYSAMIADLSQHALSLIFEVNSPLYQEFELTDSEKLTYYEDFMFLEYLFRQDNLPSVFEYLSKNLHSQLINHDESIPISLANNLNSSSLNNIVSRPNKLFKIDSPIKMAEKLNGYLPYTINQTKHEDSIDTPENQFLKYFLKMLQNLVQKLLFSSKKGYIQDKLKYFNEEVSYYLSYKFFNQISTMEYVPFNSQVLQKKEGYRDIFQYFLMLEFSFRLSWDELNNKFKGFEKRLSELYEYWCYFEILKVLNDLSITKINFEDVFEVNKTNWKVNVIKGKRSSKKFKLNVRGHEVNIELFYNLTFSDKSDYRSYSLAFKPDYTLLITTPVKQHFIHFDAKYRSELEIIDFYEKIGEKSNSEIEKEIDKRDALEEKEYVFKDADIYKMHTYKDSILLSSGAYVLYPGTKSQYFLQEDLVIPSVGAFSLTPGNTEIEEDNLTKFIKIVIETLLFQDGLIIKEWVSSN
;
A
#
# COMPACT_ATOMS: atom_id res chain seq x y z
N MET A 1 -12.43 -27.79 -20.55
CA MET A 1 -12.24 -26.32 -20.50
C MET A 1 -13.38 -25.71 -21.29
N ILE A 2 -14.17 -24.89 -20.63
CA ILE A 2 -15.30 -24.18 -21.22
C ILE A 2 -14.86 -22.72 -21.37
N GLU A 3 -15.11 -22.13 -22.53
CA GLU A 3 -14.71 -20.75 -22.81
C GLU A 3 -15.66 -19.77 -22.10
N GLN A 4 -15.11 -18.83 -21.33
CA GLN A 4 -15.89 -17.70 -20.79
C GLN A 4 -16.07 -16.65 -21.86
N LYS A 5 -17.27 -16.09 -22.04
CA LYS A 5 -17.54 -15.03 -23.02
C LYS A 5 -18.39 -13.91 -22.43
N VAL A 6 -17.94 -12.69 -22.64
CA VAL A 6 -18.74 -11.47 -22.49
C VAL A 6 -19.06 -10.96 -23.88
N ILE A 7 -20.34 -10.81 -24.22
CA ILE A 7 -20.80 -10.25 -25.49
C ILE A 7 -21.50 -8.92 -25.20
N ILE A 8 -21.03 -7.85 -25.81
CA ILE A 8 -21.48 -6.48 -25.55
C ILE A 8 -21.94 -5.83 -26.86
N HIS A 9 -23.20 -5.45 -26.93
CA HIS A 9 -23.74 -4.64 -28.02
C HIS A 9 -23.51 -3.14 -27.72
N LEU A 10 -22.56 -2.54 -28.44
CA LEU A 10 -22.13 -1.17 -28.23
C LEU A 10 -22.99 -0.19 -29.03
N LYS A 11 -23.52 0.82 -28.33
CA LYS A 11 -24.25 1.96 -28.90
C LYS A 11 -23.58 3.27 -28.52
N ASP A 12 -23.81 4.33 -29.29
CA ASP A 12 -23.41 5.69 -28.91
C ASP A 12 -24.44 6.35 -27.96
N GLU A 13 -24.15 7.58 -27.52
CA GLU A 13 -25.03 8.37 -26.64
C GLU A 13 -26.41 8.67 -27.28
N PHE A 14 -26.54 8.55 -28.60
CA PHE A 14 -27.77 8.76 -29.36
C PHE A 14 -28.47 7.44 -29.72
N SER A 15 -28.05 6.32 -29.12
CA SER A 15 -28.56 4.97 -29.38
C SER A 15 -28.30 4.43 -30.80
N ASN A 16 -27.37 5.01 -31.56
CA ASN A 16 -26.93 4.45 -32.83
C ASN A 16 -26.07 3.21 -32.61
N ASP A 17 -26.25 2.21 -33.46
CA ASP A 17 -25.45 0.98 -33.42
C ASP A 17 -23.99 1.25 -33.84
N ILE A 18 -23.04 0.79 -33.03
CA ILE A 18 -21.61 0.83 -33.33
C ILE A 18 -21.14 -0.56 -33.76
N GLY A 19 -21.60 -1.61 -33.07
CA GLY A 19 -21.22 -2.98 -33.31
C GLY A 19 -21.21 -3.83 -32.05
N THR A 20 -20.78 -5.08 -32.18
CA THR A 20 -20.72 -6.05 -31.08
C THR A 20 -19.26 -6.33 -30.72
N LEU A 21 -18.95 -6.23 -29.43
CA LEU A 21 -17.64 -6.54 -28.86
C LEU A 21 -17.75 -7.80 -28.00
N THR A 22 -16.96 -8.82 -28.34
CA THR A 22 -16.84 -10.06 -27.58
C THR A 22 -15.47 -10.11 -26.92
N VAL A 23 -15.42 -10.44 -25.63
CA VAL A 23 -14.19 -10.70 -24.87
C VAL A 23 -14.30 -12.10 -24.27
N SER A 24 -13.31 -12.96 -24.53
CA SER A 24 -13.34 -14.35 -24.06
C SER A 24 -12.02 -14.83 -23.45
N SER A 25 -12.12 -15.84 -22.59
CA SER A 25 -10.96 -16.54 -22.00
C SER A 25 -11.13 -18.05 -22.10
N ILE A 26 -10.05 -18.74 -22.44
CA ILE A 26 -10.01 -20.20 -22.64
C ILE A 26 -9.46 -20.92 -21.39
N ASP A 27 -8.86 -20.16 -20.46
CA ASP A 27 -8.18 -20.70 -19.27
C ASP A 27 -9.14 -21.11 -18.13
N TYR A 28 -10.45 -21.11 -18.38
CA TYR A 28 -11.45 -21.43 -17.36
C TYR A 28 -11.73 -22.94 -17.26
N ARG A 29 -11.58 -23.44 -16.04
CA ARG A 29 -11.80 -24.85 -15.68
C ARG A 29 -13.11 -24.97 -14.90
N ASN A 30 -14.20 -25.14 -15.62
CA ASN A 30 -15.48 -25.53 -15.06
C ASN A 30 -16.13 -26.61 -15.93
N ASP A 31 -16.97 -27.45 -15.31
CA ASP A 31 -17.63 -28.60 -15.93
C ASP A 31 -19.07 -28.27 -16.37
N TYR A 32 -19.60 -27.12 -15.95
CA TYR A 32 -20.97 -26.69 -16.24
C TYR A 32 -20.99 -25.38 -17.06
N GLY A 33 -21.83 -25.35 -18.08
CA GLY A 33 -22.07 -24.13 -18.85
C GLY A 33 -23.13 -23.24 -18.20
N SER A 34 -22.97 -21.92 -18.30
CA SER A 34 -23.92 -20.93 -17.82
C SER A 34 -24.21 -19.87 -18.89
N PHE A 35 -25.40 -19.26 -18.84
CA PHE A 35 -25.80 -18.20 -19.77
C PHE A 35 -26.67 -17.19 -19.02
N TYR A 36 -26.28 -15.92 -19.04
CA TYR A 36 -26.98 -14.83 -18.37
C TYR A 36 -27.14 -13.63 -19.31
N GLN A 37 -28.38 -13.15 -19.46
CA GLN A 37 -28.68 -11.87 -20.10
C GLN A 37 -28.73 -10.79 -19.02
N ILE A 38 -27.70 -9.96 -18.92
CA ILE A 38 -27.61 -8.91 -17.89
C ILE A 38 -28.44 -7.67 -18.28
N SER A 39 -28.43 -7.33 -19.56
CA SER A 39 -29.21 -6.24 -20.14
C SER A 39 -29.47 -6.50 -21.62
N ASP A 40 -30.26 -5.65 -22.28
CA ASP A 40 -30.42 -5.68 -23.75
C ASP A 40 -29.08 -5.53 -24.51
N SER A 41 -28.03 -5.05 -23.84
CA SER A 41 -26.72 -4.77 -24.42
C SER A 41 -25.58 -5.65 -23.91
N MET A 42 -25.80 -6.55 -22.95
CA MET A 42 -24.74 -7.41 -22.39
C MET A 42 -25.22 -8.82 -22.09
N VAL A 43 -24.48 -9.80 -22.61
CA VAL A 43 -24.68 -11.24 -22.42
C VAL A 43 -23.41 -11.85 -21.84
N LEU A 44 -23.57 -12.76 -20.89
CA LEU A 44 -22.49 -13.51 -20.27
C LEU A 44 -22.68 -15.01 -20.53
N GLU A 45 -21.65 -15.67 -21.03
CA GLU A 45 -21.61 -17.13 -21.20
C GLU A 45 -20.48 -17.70 -20.33
N ASN A 46 -20.78 -18.69 -19.50
CA ASN A 46 -19.84 -19.41 -18.63
C ASN A 46 -19.07 -18.48 -17.67
N ILE A 47 -19.73 -17.40 -17.21
CA ILE A 47 -19.19 -16.43 -16.26
C ILE A 47 -19.99 -16.53 -14.98
N ASP A 48 -19.28 -16.63 -13.86
CA ASP A 48 -19.90 -16.73 -12.54
C ASP A 48 -20.39 -15.35 -12.07
N LEU A 49 -21.61 -15.33 -11.53
CA LEU A 49 -22.16 -14.19 -10.79
C LEU A 49 -21.73 -14.36 -9.32
N VAL A 50 -20.96 -13.40 -8.79
CA VAL A 50 -20.33 -13.54 -7.47
C VAL A 50 -20.62 -12.36 -6.55
N ASP A 51 -20.73 -12.65 -5.26
CA ASP A 51 -20.86 -11.66 -4.19
C ASP A 51 -19.51 -11.22 -3.61
N GLU A 52 -18.47 -12.01 -3.87
CA GLU A 52 -17.06 -11.80 -3.57
C GLU A 52 -16.24 -12.35 -4.74
N ALA A 53 -15.35 -11.53 -5.29
CA ALA A 53 -14.53 -11.94 -6.42
C ALA A 53 -13.28 -12.66 -5.93
N ASP A 54 -12.88 -13.71 -6.64
CA ASP A 54 -11.62 -14.41 -6.37
C ASP A 54 -10.44 -13.68 -7.06
N ASN A 55 -9.28 -14.32 -7.14
CA ASN A 55 -8.10 -13.86 -7.88
C ASN A 55 -7.62 -14.88 -8.92
N LEU A 56 -8.50 -15.82 -9.31
CA LEU A 56 -8.15 -17.02 -10.08
C LEU A 56 -8.95 -17.12 -11.38
N THR A 57 -10.25 -16.85 -11.28
CA THR A 57 -11.20 -16.97 -12.38
C THR A 57 -10.96 -15.83 -13.38
N PRO A 58 -10.75 -16.09 -14.69
CA PRO A 58 -10.44 -15.04 -15.66
C PRO A 58 -11.49 -13.93 -15.79
N ILE A 59 -12.78 -14.29 -15.79
CA ILE A 59 -13.90 -13.34 -15.91
C ILE A 59 -14.97 -13.67 -14.86
N GLN A 60 -15.38 -12.66 -14.10
CA GLN A 60 -16.46 -12.73 -13.11
C GLN A 60 -17.39 -11.53 -13.25
N TYR A 61 -18.64 -11.68 -12.83
CA TYR A 61 -19.58 -10.57 -12.72
C TYR A 61 -19.99 -10.37 -11.25
N TYR A 62 -19.63 -9.21 -10.70
CA TYR A 62 -19.92 -8.86 -9.32
C TYR A 62 -21.38 -8.41 -9.17
N ASN A 63 -22.16 -9.08 -8.33
CA ASN A 63 -23.61 -8.89 -8.29
C ASN A 63 -24.08 -7.75 -7.36
N LYS A 64 -23.26 -7.32 -6.40
CA LYS A 64 -23.64 -6.27 -5.46
C LYS A 64 -23.51 -4.89 -6.09
N GLU A 65 -24.53 -4.04 -5.91
CA GLU A 65 -24.39 -2.62 -6.20
C GLU A 65 -23.27 -2.03 -5.33
N SER A 66 -22.19 -1.60 -5.97
CA SER A 66 -21.03 -1.05 -5.28
C SER A 66 -20.55 0.20 -6.01
N SER A 67 -20.35 1.29 -5.26
CA SER A 67 -19.65 2.48 -5.76
C SER A 67 -18.13 2.26 -5.88
N GLN A 68 -17.62 1.15 -5.35
CA GLN A 68 -16.20 0.85 -5.26
C GLN A 68 -15.67 0.02 -6.43
N PHE A 69 -16.43 -0.93 -7.00
CA PHE A 69 -15.96 -1.80 -8.08
C PHE A 69 -16.87 -1.75 -9.31
N ALA A 70 -16.33 -2.03 -10.51
CA ALA A 70 -17.18 -2.28 -11.68
C ALA A 70 -17.75 -3.71 -11.63
N HIS A 71 -18.97 -3.91 -12.16
CA HIS A 71 -19.61 -5.22 -12.17
C HIS A 71 -18.82 -6.25 -12.99
N LEU A 72 -18.35 -5.88 -14.19
CA LEU A 72 -17.59 -6.80 -15.03
C LEU A 72 -16.12 -6.82 -14.59
N MET A 73 -15.66 -7.97 -14.10
CA MET A 73 -14.33 -8.13 -13.54
C MET A 73 -13.46 -9.06 -14.39
N LEU A 74 -12.34 -8.54 -14.88
CA LEU A 74 -11.30 -9.29 -15.58
C LEU A 74 -10.09 -9.49 -14.64
N LEU A 75 -9.17 -10.35 -15.02
CA LEU A 75 -7.99 -10.72 -14.25
C LEU A 75 -6.73 -10.23 -14.98
N GLU A 76 -5.81 -9.64 -14.23
CA GLU A 76 -4.52 -9.20 -14.76
C GLU A 76 -3.68 -10.41 -15.23
N GLU A 77 -2.63 -10.17 -16.02
CA GLU A 77 -1.72 -11.21 -16.51
C GLU A 77 -2.43 -12.42 -17.16
N THR A 78 -3.61 -12.18 -17.73
CA THR A 78 -4.47 -13.18 -18.37
C THR A 78 -4.64 -12.81 -19.84
N GLU A 79 -4.61 -13.82 -20.70
CA GLU A 79 -4.78 -13.64 -22.14
C GLU A 79 -6.26 -13.76 -22.52
N TYR A 80 -6.82 -12.68 -23.04
CA TYR A 80 -8.19 -12.62 -23.53
C TYR A 80 -8.22 -12.52 -25.04
N GLN A 81 -9.12 -13.25 -25.67
CA GLN A 81 -9.44 -13.07 -27.08
C GLN A 81 -10.51 -11.98 -27.20
N VAL A 82 -10.28 -11.03 -28.09
CA VAL A 82 -11.24 -9.95 -28.36
C VAL A 82 -11.64 -10.02 -29.82
N LEU A 83 -12.95 -10.00 -30.07
CA LEU A 83 -13.54 -9.92 -31.39
C LEU A 83 -14.52 -8.75 -31.43
N PHE A 84 -14.34 -7.85 -32.38
CA PHE A 84 -15.29 -6.77 -32.68
C PHE A 84 -15.89 -6.98 -34.06
N GLU A 85 -17.21 -6.86 -34.17
CA GLU A 85 -17.97 -7.00 -35.40
C GLU A 85 -18.89 -5.79 -35.62
N SER A 86 -18.97 -5.28 -36.84
CA SER A 86 -19.91 -4.22 -37.22
C SER A 86 -20.42 -4.41 -38.64
N ASP A 87 -21.66 -4.01 -38.91
CA ASP A 87 -22.27 -4.08 -40.23
C ASP A 87 -21.83 -2.90 -41.15
N ASP A 88 -21.19 -1.87 -40.59
CA ASP A 88 -20.64 -0.74 -41.36
C ASP A 88 -19.15 -0.95 -41.66
N ILE A 89 -18.88 -1.43 -42.88
CA ILE A 89 -17.56 -1.85 -43.37
C ILE A 89 -16.67 -0.66 -43.77
N ASN A 90 -17.29 0.46 -44.11
CA ASN A 90 -16.57 1.63 -44.63
C ASN A 90 -16.08 2.56 -43.52
N ALA A 91 -16.54 2.37 -42.28
CA ALA A 91 -16.10 3.14 -41.14
C ALA A 91 -14.74 2.67 -40.59
N THR A 92 -14.02 3.60 -39.96
CA THR A 92 -12.80 3.29 -39.23
C THR A 92 -13.10 3.05 -37.76
N TYR A 93 -12.50 2.00 -37.18
CA TYR A 93 -12.74 1.60 -35.80
C TYR A 93 -11.45 1.61 -34.98
N ASP A 94 -11.45 2.35 -33.88
CA ASP A 94 -10.48 2.20 -32.79
C ASP A 94 -11.12 1.33 -31.69
N VAL A 95 -10.84 0.03 -31.72
CA VAL A 95 -11.35 -0.94 -30.75
C VAL A 95 -10.55 -0.85 -29.44
N LEU A 96 -11.24 -0.92 -28.29
CA LEU A 96 -10.65 -0.70 -26.95
C LEU A 96 -9.97 0.67 -26.85
N TYR A 97 -10.67 1.71 -27.28
CA TYR A 97 -10.14 3.07 -27.45
C TYR A 97 -9.53 3.64 -26.16
N SER A 98 -10.22 3.49 -25.03
CA SER A 98 -9.77 3.97 -23.73
C SER A 98 -8.55 3.20 -23.23
N LEU A 99 -8.53 1.87 -23.36
CA LEU A 99 -7.39 1.03 -22.99
C LEU A 99 -6.15 1.34 -23.83
N ASN A 100 -6.31 1.50 -25.15
CA ASN A 100 -5.21 1.80 -26.06
C ASN A 100 -4.58 3.19 -25.82
N LYS A 101 -5.33 4.13 -25.24
CA LYS A 101 -4.79 5.43 -24.79
C LYS A 101 -3.95 5.34 -23.53
N ILE A 102 -4.27 4.41 -22.63
CA ILE A 102 -3.49 4.14 -21.42
C ILE A 102 -2.19 3.46 -21.85
N ASN A 103 -2.31 2.37 -22.62
CA ASN A 103 -1.18 1.61 -23.11
C ASN A 103 -1.56 0.80 -24.35
N LYS A 104 -1.01 1.20 -25.52
CA LYS A 104 -1.21 0.48 -26.80
C LYS A 104 -0.73 -0.97 -26.79
N SER A 105 0.04 -1.37 -25.77
CA SER A 105 0.60 -2.71 -25.68
C SER A 105 -0.32 -3.72 -24.97
N HIS A 106 -1.43 -3.27 -24.38
CA HIS A 106 -2.45 -4.15 -23.79
C HIS A 106 -3.22 -4.91 -24.86
N PHE A 107 -3.53 -4.28 -25.99
CA PHE A 107 -4.27 -4.92 -27.07
C PHE A 107 -3.39 -5.09 -28.31
N LYS A 108 -3.18 -6.35 -28.71
CA LYS A 108 -2.45 -6.71 -29.93
C LYS A 108 -3.45 -7.18 -30.98
N LYS A 109 -3.78 -6.31 -31.93
CA LYS A 109 -4.60 -6.64 -33.10
C LYS A 109 -3.91 -7.73 -33.94
N PHE A 110 -4.66 -8.72 -34.39
CA PHE A 110 -4.20 -9.68 -35.38
C PHE A 110 -3.98 -9.01 -36.75
N ARG A 111 -2.94 -9.45 -37.46
CA ARG A 111 -2.50 -8.79 -38.72
C ARG A 111 -3.18 -9.33 -39.98
N PHE A 112 -4.12 -10.24 -39.85
CA PHE A 112 -4.90 -10.78 -40.97
C PHE A 112 -6.32 -10.20 -40.96
N ASP A 113 -6.90 -10.07 -42.16
CA ASP A 113 -8.27 -9.61 -42.31
C ASP A 113 -9.24 -10.76 -42.01
N LEU A 114 -10.26 -10.47 -41.21
CA LEU A 114 -11.33 -11.39 -40.82
C LEU A 114 -12.69 -10.94 -41.38
N GLY A 115 -12.74 -9.77 -42.01
CA GLY A 115 -13.95 -9.23 -42.60
C GLY A 115 -14.36 -9.95 -43.87
N ASN A 116 -15.65 -9.88 -44.18
CA ASN A 116 -16.20 -10.24 -45.48
C ASN A 116 -16.86 -9.00 -46.10
N ASP A 117 -17.31 -9.07 -47.35
CA ASP A 117 -18.00 -7.96 -48.07
C ASP A 117 -19.26 -7.42 -47.37
N ASN A 118 -19.75 -8.09 -46.31
CA ASN A 118 -20.96 -7.73 -45.57
C ASN A 118 -20.73 -7.33 -44.10
N LYS A 119 -19.55 -7.59 -43.52
CA LYS A 119 -19.28 -7.29 -42.10
C LYS A 119 -17.81 -6.94 -41.86
N PHE A 120 -17.58 -5.86 -41.13
CA PHE A 120 -16.28 -5.54 -40.56
C PHE A 120 -16.01 -6.47 -39.38
N LYS A 121 -14.82 -7.10 -39.36
CA LYS A 121 -14.36 -7.88 -38.21
C LYS A 121 -12.95 -7.51 -37.82
N LEU A 122 -12.71 -7.37 -36.53
CA LEU A 122 -11.39 -7.15 -35.96
C LEU A 122 -11.20 -8.07 -34.78
N ALA A 123 -10.16 -8.91 -34.83
CA ALA A 123 -9.76 -9.72 -33.70
C ALA A 123 -8.36 -9.35 -33.18
N GLY A 124 -8.11 -9.68 -31.93
CA GLY A 124 -6.81 -9.54 -31.31
C GLY A 124 -6.76 -10.12 -29.92
N THR A 125 -5.59 -10.02 -29.32
CA THR A 125 -5.33 -10.47 -27.96
C THR A 125 -5.28 -9.28 -27.02
N LEU A 126 -6.06 -9.31 -25.95
CA LEU A 126 -6.01 -8.37 -24.84
C LEU A 126 -5.30 -9.02 -23.65
N ASN A 127 -4.30 -8.34 -23.11
CA ASN A 127 -3.61 -8.75 -21.90
C ASN A 127 -3.29 -7.48 -21.09
N PHE A 128 -3.85 -7.39 -19.89
CA PHE A 128 -3.67 -6.25 -19.00
C PHE A 128 -2.27 -6.17 -18.41
N ARG A 129 -1.45 -7.22 -18.57
CA ARG A 129 -0.15 -7.38 -17.94
C ARG A 129 -0.35 -7.13 -16.44
N SER A 130 0.41 -6.24 -15.85
CA SER A 130 0.31 -5.86 -14.44
C SER A 130 -0.54 -4.62 -14.17
N TYR A 131 -1.50 -4.32 -15.08
CA TYR A 131 -2.50 -3.29 -14.83
C TYR A 131 -3.63 -3.85 -13.96
N VAL A 132 -3.82 -3.24 -12.78
CA VAL A 132 -4.93 -3.52 -11.85
C VAL A 132 -5.79 -2.27 -11.71
N GLY A 133 -7.08 -2.44 -11.45
CA GLY A 133 -8.04 -1.36 -11.23
C GLY A 133 -8.98 -1.14 -12.41
N LYS A 134 -9.80 -0.09 -12.33
CA LYS A 134 -10.87 0.11 -13.31
C LYS A 134 -10.40 0.61 -14.67
N SER A 135 -11.09 0.16 -15.71
CA SER A 135 -10.93 0.65 -17.06
C SER A 135 -12.27 0.57 -17.82
N PHE A 136 -12.24 0.70 -19.13
CA PHE A 136 -13.42 0.60 -19.98
C PHE A 136 -13.19 -0.26 -21.21
N LEU A 137 -14.23 -1.00 -21.59
CA LEU A 137 -14.38 -1.59 -22.92
C LEU A 137 -15.22 -0.62 -23.77
N ASP A 138 -14.59 -0.03 -24.78
CA ASP A 138 -15.22 0.96 -25.65
C ASP A 138 -14.66 0.92 -27.08
N VAL A 139 -15.43 1.42 -28.04
CA VAL A 139 -15.05 1.49 -29.44
C VAL A 139 -15.33 2.89 -29.97
N LYS A 140 -14.38 3.44 -30.74
CA LYS A 140 -14.59 4.68 -31.50
C LYS A 140 -14.81 4.34 -32.97
N LYS A 141 -15.97 4.71 -33.50
CA LYS A 141 -16.35 4.58 -34.92
C LYS A 141 -16.21 5.95 -35.59
N GLY A 142 -15.11 6.19 -36.30
CA GLY A 142 -14.78 7.50 -36.85
C GLY A 142 -14.67 8.58 -35.75
N ASN A 143 -15.66 9.47 -35.67
CA ASN A 143 -15.77 10.49 -34.60
C ASN A 143 -16.76 10.14 -33.50
N LEU A 144 -17.58 9.11 -33.69
CA LEU A 144 -18.55 8.64 -32.70
C LEU A 144 -17.86 7.71 -31.70
N LYS A 145 -18.26 7.77 -30.44
CA LYS A 145 -17.77 6.90 -29.36
C LYS A 145 -18.92 6.10 -28.80
N SER A 146 -18.66 4.83 -28.50
CA SER A 146 -19.61 4.04 -27.73
C SER A 146 -19.73 4.55 -26.31
N ILE A 147 -20.88 4.26 -25.69
CA ILE A 147 -21.01 4.31 -24.25
C ILE A 147 -19.95 3.35 -23.67
N PRO A 148 -19.05 3.82 -22.80
CA PRO A 148 -17.98 3.00 -22.28
C PRO A 148 -18.52 2.01 -21.25
N ILE A 149 -18.17 0.74 -21.38
CA ILE A 149 -18.55 -0.29 -20.40
C ILE A 149 -17.47 -0.38 -19.32
N PRO A 150 -17.78 -0.06 -18.05
CA PRO A 150 -16.78 -0.11 -16.98
C PRO A 150 -16.38 -1.55 -16.70
N ILE A 151 -15.08 -1.75 -16.52
CA ILE A 151 -14.48 -3.02 -16.10
C ILE A 151 -13.58 -2.81 -14.90
N GLU A 152 -13.48 -3.83 -14.05
CA GLU A 152 -12.50 -3.92 -12.97
C GLU A 152 -11.44 -4.94 -13.38
N VAL A 153 -10.16 -4.56 -13.38
CA VAL A 153 -9.08 -5.54 -13.57
C VAL A 153 -8.56 -5.93 -12.20
N ARG A 154 -8.87 -7.15 -11.78
CA ARG A 154 -8.44 -7.76 -10.53
C ARG A 154 -7.00 -8.24 -10.64
N SER A 155 -6.27 -8.16 -9.54
CA SER A 155 -4.94 -8.76 -9.46
C SER A 155 -5.03 -10.27 -9.29
N LYS A 156 -4.10 -11.02 -9.88
CA LYS A 156 -3.86 -12.43 -9.51
C LYS A 156 -3.22 -12.55 -8.13
N LYS A 157 -2.53 -11.49 -7.69
CA LYS A 157 -1.84 -11.40 -6.41
C LYS A 157 -2.93 -11.20 -5.35
N ILE A 158 -2.90 -12.02 -4.31
CA ILE A 158 -3.97 -12.10 -3.30
C ILE A 158 -4.27 -10.70 -2.74
N ASP A 159 -5.55 -10.36 -2.59
CA ASP A 159 -6.05 -9.18 -1.88
C ASP A 159 -5.24 -7.89 -2.11
N TYR A 160 -4.88 -7.66 -3.38
CA TYR A 160 -3.92 -6.66 -3.81
C TYR A 160 -4.11 -5.27 -3.17
N PHE A 161 -5.36 -4.81 -3.14
CA PHE A 161 -5.65 -3.48 -2.65
C PHE A 161 -5.40 -3.38 -1.15
N ASN A 162 -5.91 -4.34 -0.38
CA ASN A 162 -5.75 -4.34 1.08
C ASN A 162 -4.28 -4.52 1.44
N GLN A 163 -3.58 -5.45 0.77
CA GLN A 163 -2.15 -5.68 0.96
C GLN A 163 -1.31 -4.45 0.63
N TYR A 164 -1.58 -3.77 -0.48
CA TYR A 164 -0.89 -2.52 -0.83
C TYR A 164 -1.06 -1.47 0.26
N SER A 165 -2.30 -1.26 0.73
CA SER A 165 -2.54 -0.32 1.80
C SER A 165 -1.91 -0.70 3.13
N ALA A 166 -1.90 -2.00 3.46
CA ALA A 166 -1.26 -2.52 4.66
C ALA A 166 0.26 -2.31 4.61
N MET A 167 0.90 -2.64 3.48
CA MET A 167 2.34 -2.39 3.29
C MET A 167 2.68 -0.92 3.47
N ILE A 168 1.90 0.00 2.89
CA ILE A 168 2.12 1.44 3.05
C ILE A 168 1.93 1.87 4.50
N ALA A 169 0.91 1.36 5.19
CA ALA A 169 0.65 1.67 6.60
C ALA A 169 1.81 1.21 7.50
N ASP A 170 2.23 -0.06 7.35
CA ASP A 170 3.31 -0.66 8.13
C ASP A 170 4.65 0.07 7.88
N LEU A 171 5.00 0.27 6.60
CA LEU A 171 6.21 1.01 6.24
C LEU A 171 6.20 2.44 6.75
N SER A 172 5.03 3.09 6.72
CA SER A 172 4.88 4.43 7.27
C SER A 172 5.11 4.42 8.77
N GLN A 173 4.57 3.44 9.50
CA GLN A 173 4.82 3.27 10.94
C GLN A 173 6.31 3.08 11.28
N HIS A 174 7.04 2.29 10.48
CA HIS A 174 8.49 2.17 10.63
C HIS A 174 9.21 3.49 10.38
N ALA A 175 8.77 4.21 9.35
CA ALA A 175 9.32 5.51 9.02
C ALA A 175 9.00 6.55 10.12
N LEU A 176 7.84 6.48 10.78
CA LEU A 176 7.47 7.34 11.91
C LEU A 176 8.53 7.30 13.02
N SER A 177 9.07 6.11 13.30
CA SER A 177 10.10 5.92 14.32
C SER A 177 11.36 6.75 14.03
N LEU A 178 11.61 7.14 12.77
CA LEU A 178 12.73 7.99 12.34
C LEU A 178 12.46 9.50 12.46
N ILE A 179 11.19 9.91 12.31
CA ILE A 179 10.80 11.33 12.38
C ILE A 179 10.63 11.78 13.82
N PHE A 180 10.14 10.91 14.71
CA PHE A 180 9.81 11.28 16.09
C PHE A 180 10.99 11.34 17.05
N GLU A 181 12.21 11.06 16.58
CA GLU A 181 13.38 11.29 17.41
C GLU A 181 13.76 12.76 17.46
N VAL A 182 13.81 13.28 18.69
CA VAL A 182 14.01 14.67 19.11
C VAL A 182 15.29 15.33 18.54
N ASN A 183 16.19 14.55 17.92
CA ASN A 183 17.44 15.01 17.30
C ASN A 183 17.58 14.63 15.81
N SER A 184 16.52 14.14 15.16
CA SER A 184 16.56 13.81 13.74
C SER A 184 16.69 15.10 12.91
N PRO A 185 17.63 15.20 11.96
CA PRO A 185 17.69 16.32 11.01
C PRO A 185 16.35 16.54 10.28
N LEU A 186 15.56 15.47 10.11
CA LEU A 186 14.21 15.50 9.52
C LEU A 186 13.19 16.24 10.38
N TYR A 187 13.41 16.34 11.71
CA TYR A 187 12.54 17.04 12.66
C TYR A 187 12.70 18.57 12.58
N GLN A 188 13.91 19.06 12.26
CA GLN A 188 14.24 20.48 12.32
C GLN A 188 14.00 21.26 11.02
N GLU A 189 13.94 20.59 9.86
CA GLU A 189 13.61 21.21 8.56
C GLU A 189 12.46 20.45 7.88
N PHE A 190 11.32 20.36 8.56
CA PHE A 190 10.03 20.13 7.91
C PHE A 190 9.62 21.37 7.09
N GLU A 191 10.49 21.86 6.21
CA GLU A 191 10.10 22.84 5.21
C GLU A 191 9.23 22.13 4.17
N LEU A 192 7.99 22.61 4.03
CA LEU A 192 7.03 22.21 3.02
C LEU A 192 7.64 22.53 1.64
N THR A 193 8.40 21.58 1.12
CA THR A 193 9.03 21.73 -0.20
C THR A 193 8.02 21.30 -1.25
N ASP A 194 7.67 22.23 -2.15
CA ASP A 194 6.95 21.97 -3.40
C ASP A 194 7.86 21.17 -4.36
N SER A 195 8.20 19.92 -4.01
CA SER A 195 8.86 19.04 -4.98
C SER A 195 7.79 18.50 -5.94
N GLU A 196 7.85 18.92 -7.20
CA GLU A 196 7.04 18.32 -8.26
C GLU A 196 7.41 16.83 -8.43
N LYS A 197 6.53 15.93 -8.00
CA LYS A 197 6.56 14.53 -8.41
C LYS A 197 5.43 14.23 -9.40
N LEU A 198 5.74 13.38 -10.38
CA LEU A 198 4.91 12.94 -11.50
C LEU A 198 4.30 11.55 -11.25
N THR A 199 3.98 11.19 -10.01
CA THR A 199 3.49 9.85 -9.64
C THR A 199 1.97 9.81 -9.47
N TYR A 200 1.26 10.29 -10.49
CA TYR A 200 -0.20 10.43 -10.54
C TYR A 200 -1.02 9.21 -10.12
N TYR A 201 -0.50 8.01 -10.34
CA TYR A 201 -1.23 6.77 -10.05
C TYR A 201 -1.06 6.32 -8.59
N GLU A 202 0.08 6.59 -7.96
CA GLU A 202 0.32 6.24 -6.55
C GLU A 202 -0.47 7.14 -5.62
N ASP A 203 -0.45 8.45 -5.88
CA ASP A 203 -1.27 9.41 -5.14
C ASP A 203 -2.75 9.04 -5.27
N PHE A 204 -3.18 8.59 -6.45
CA PHE A 204 -4.53 8.09 -6.68
C PHE A 204 -4.85 6.82 -5.88
N MET A 205 -3.95 5.84 -5.84
CA MET A 205 -4.13 4.61 -5.06
C MET A 205 -4.19 4.88 -3.56
N PHE A 206 -3.35 5.79 -3.05
CA PHE A 206 -3.42 6.22 -1.66
C PHE A 206 -4.76 6.91 -1.35
N LEU A 207 -5.25 7.77 -2.25
CA LEU A 207 -6.56 8.39 -2.09
C LEU A 207 -7.69 7.34 -2.11
N GLU A 208 -7.66 6.36 -3.01
CA GLU A 208 -8.65 5.26 -3.01
C GLU A 208 -8.65 4.52 -1.67
N TYR A 209 -7.48 4.28 -1.06
CA TYR A 209 -7.42 3.71 0.29
C TYR A 209 -8.01 4.67 1.32
N LEU A 210 -7.56 5.92 1.34
CA LEU A 210 -7.93 6.91 2.33
C LEU A 210 -9.45 7.15 2.37
N PHE A 211 -10.11 7.17 1.22
CA PHE A 211 -11.56 7.40 1.07
C PHE A 211 -12.43 6.14 1.20
N ARG A 212 -11.88 5.01 1.63
CA ARG A 212 -12.69 3.87 2.07
C ARG A 212 -13.48 4.23 3.31
N GLN A 213 -14.70 3.70 3.44
CA GLN A 213 -15.60 4.03 4.54
C GLN A 213 -14.97 3.84 5.92
N ASP A 214 -14.18 2.78 6.10
CA ASP A 214 -13.55 2.45 7.37
C ASP A 214 -12.36 3.37 7.74
N ASN A 215 -11.91 4.25 6.83
CA ASN A 215 -10.73 5.12 6.98
C ASN A 215 -11.11 6.59 7.23
N LEU A 216 -10.74 7.51 6.34
CA LEU A 216 -10.97 8.96 6.53
C LEU A 216 -12.44 9.32 6.78
N PRO A 217 -13.44 8.75 6.08
CA PRO A 217 -14.85 9.02 6.34
C PRO A 217 -15.27 8.69 7.78
N SER A 218 -14.98 7.49 8.29
CA SER A 218 -15.32 7.09 9.67
C SER A 218 -14.59 7.95 10.70
N VAL A 219 -13.30 8.19 10.49
CA VAL A 219 -12.44 9.01 11.35
C VAL A 219 -12.95 10.45 11.41
N PHE A 220 -13.30 11.04 10.26
CA PHE A 220 -13.86 12.39 10.20
C PHE A 220 -15.22 12.46 10.88
N GLU A 221 -16.10 11.46 10.67
CA GLU A 221 -17.39 11.41 11.36
C GLU A 221 -17.20 11.39 12.88
N TYR A 222 -16.27 10.58 13.39
CA TYR A 222 -15.93 10.54 14.81
C TYR A 222 -15.40 11.89 15.31
N LEU A 223 -14.42 12.49 14.62
CA LEU A 223 -13.83 13.76 15.01
C LEU A 223 -14.81 14.92 14.95
N SER A 224 -15.74 14.93 13.98
CA SER A 224 -16.78 15.95 13.86
C SER A 224 -17.67 16.04 15.11
N LYS A 225 -17.78 14.95 15.88
CA LYS A 225 -18.54 14.86 17.13
C LYS A 225 -17.66 14.99 18.38
N ASN A 226 -16.34 14.80 18.27
CA ASN A 226 -15.41 14.63 19.40
C ASN A 226 -14.15 15.53 19.32
N LEU A 227 -14.31 16.77 18.83
CA LEU A 227 -13.22 17.73 18.73
C LEU A 227 -12.53 17.97 20.07
N HIS A 228 -11.21 18.08 20.06
CA HIS A 228 -10.43 18.45 21.22
C HIS A 228 -10.64 19.94 21.52
N SER A 229 -11.11 20.23 22.73
CA SER A 229 -11.19 21.58 23.27
C SER A 229 -10.13 21.80 24.34
N GLN A 230 -9.70 23.06 24.47
CA GLN A 230 -8.85 23.53 25.55
C GLN A 230 -9.54 24.67 26.28
N LEU A 231 -9.36 24.72 27.61
CA LEU A 231 -9.90 25.80 28.43
C LEU A 231 -9.02 27.04 28.25
N ILE A 232 -9.58 28.11 27.68
CA ILE A 232 -8.90 29.39 27.52
C ILE A 232 -9.46 30.43 28.49
N ASN A 233 -8.59 31.37 28.86
CA ASN A 233 -8.93 32.51 29.68
C ASN A 233 -9.24 33.71 28.77
N HIS A 234 -10.48 34.16 28.78
CA HIS A 234 -10.90 35.36 28.08
C HIS A 234 -11.19 36.47 29.09
N ASP A 235 -10.49 37.60 29.00
CA ASP A 235 -10.76 38.77 29.83
C ASP A 235 -11.91 39.59 29.22
N GLU A 236 -13.04 39.64 29.92
CA GLU A 236 -14.19 40.47 29.53
C GLU A 236 -14.36 41.66 30.47
N SER A 237 -14.67 42.83 29.90
CA SER A 237 -15.01 44.04 30.68
C SER A 237 -16.52 44.11 30.87
N ILE A 238 -16.99 43.78 32.06
CA ILE A 238 -18.41 43.73 32.41
C ILE A 238 -18.76 44.77 33.49
N PRO A 239 -20.01 45.20 33.59
CA PRO A 239 -20.46 46.00 34.73
C PRO A 239 -20.14 45.31 36.06
N ILE A 240 -19.69 46.07 37.06
CA ILE A 240 -19.32 45.50 38.38
C ILE A 240 -20.47 44.73 39.04
N SER A 241 -21.71 45.10 38.75
CA SER A 241 -22.92 44.43 39.24
C SER A 241 -23.14 43.02 38.67
N LEU A 242 -22.53 42.71 37.52
CA LEU A 242 -22.61 41.41 36.85
C LEU A 242 -21.36 40.55 37.09
N ALA A 243 -20.38 41.07 37.83
CA ALA A 243 -19.14 40.37 38.09
C ALA A 243 -19.33 39.27 39.14
N ASN A 244 -19.05 38.03 38.72
CA ASN A 244 -19.26 36.85 39.55
C ASN A 244 -17.95 36.28 40.10
N ASN A 245 -16.83 36.44 39.39
CA ASN A 245 -15.51 35.96 39.84
C ASN A 245 -14.49 37.11 39.85
N LEU A 246 -14.22 37.66 41.03
CA LEU A 246 -13.18 38.67 41.23
C LEU A 246 -11.92 38.00 41.78
N ASN A 247 -10.82 38.07 41.03
CA ASN A 247 -9.51 37.56 41.45
C ASN A 247 -8.54 38.72 41.81
N SER A 248 -7.33 38.38 42.24
CA SER A 248 -6.31 39.36 42.63
C SER A 248 -5.91 40.28 41.46
N SER A 249 -5.93 39.80 40.21
CA SER A 249 -5.68 40.63 39.03
C SER A 249 -6.84 41.59 38.73
N SER A 250 -8.09 41.20 38.97
CA SER A 250 -9.24 42.11 38.92
C SER A 250 -9.09 43.23 39.95
N LEU A 251 -8.66 42.93 41.19
CA LEU A 251 -8.43 43.95 42.21
C LEU A 251 -7.27 44.89 41.85
N ASN A 252 -6.16 44.36 41.32
CA ASN A 252 -5.06 45.19 40.81
C ASN A 252 -5.54 46.11 39.69
N ASN A 253 -6.41 45.64 38.80
CA ASN A 253 -7.00 46.47 37.74
C ASN A 253 -7.87 47.62 38.29
N ILE A 254 -8.59 47.41 39.40
CA ILE A 254 -9.35 48.48 40.07
C ILE A 254 -8.39 49.57 40.57
N VAL A 255 -7.32 49.17 41.28
CA VAL A 255 -6.37 50.11 41.89
C VAL A 255 -5.53 50.82 40.84
N SER A 256 -5.15 50.13 39.77
CA SER A 256 -4.28 50.66 38.71
C SER A 256 -4.99 51.63 37.75
N ARG A 257 -6.33 51.74 37.83
CA ARG A 257 -7.15 52.59 36.95
C ARG A 257 -8.08 53.51 37.75
N PRO A 258 -7.54 54.43 38.55
CA PRO A 258 -8.35 55.32 39.40
C PRO A 258 -9.27 56.25 38.59
N ASN A 259 -8.93 56.52 37.33
CA ASN A 259 -9.76 57.28 36.40
C ASN A 259 -11.08 56.59 36.01
N LYS A 260 -11.23 55.29 36.30
CA LYS A 260 -12.46 54.53 36.06
C LYS A 260 -13.32 54.37 37.31
N LEU A 261 -12.90 54.96 38.43
CA LEU A 261 -13.65 54.96 39.69
C LEU A 261 -14.62 56.14 39.73
N PHE A 262 -15.87 55.86 40.07
CA PHE A 262 -16.91 56.86 40.21
C PHE A 262 -17.40 56.89 41.65
N LYS A 263 -17.67 58.10 42.15
CA LYS A 263 -18.26 58.26 43.47
C LYS A 263 -19.71 57.78 43.41
N ILE A 264 -20.10 56.93 44.35
CA ILE A 264 -21.46 56.42 44.45
C ILE A 264 -22.03 56.79 45.81
N ASP A 265 -23.17 57.48 45.80
CA ASP A 265 -23.97 57.74 47.00
C ASP A 265 -24.91 56.57 47.25
N SER A 266 -24.35 55.41 47.61
CA SER A 266 -25.10 54.18 47.88
C SER A 266 -24.49 53.42 49.06
N PRO A 267 -25.30 52.81 49.95
CA PRO A 267 -24.82 52.09 51.14
C PRO A 267 -24.22 50.71 50.80
N ILE A 268 -23.44 50.62 49.72
CA ILE A 268 -22.75 49.39 49.33
C ILE A 268 -21.51 49.27 50.23
N LYS A 269 -21.46 48.23 51.06
CA LYS A 269 -20.33 47.94 51.98
C LYS A 269 -18.95 47.94 51.30
N MET A 270 -18.90 47.58 50.02
CA MET A 270 -17.66 47.60 49.23
C MET A 270 -17.23 49.03 48.86
N ALA A 271 -18.19 49.93 48.59
CA ALA A 271 -17.91 51.34 48.35
C ALA A 271 -17.35 52.02 49.60
N GLU A 272 -17.84 51.68 50.80
CA GLU A 272 -17.31 52.19 52.08
C GLU A 272 -15.81 51.87 52.25
N LYS A 273 -15.38 50.67 51.86
CA LYS A 273 -13.97 50.25 51.88
C LYS A 273 -13.09 50.94 50.83
N LEU A 274 -13.71 51.55 49.82
CA LEU A 274 -13.05 52.26 48.72
C LEU A 274 -13.37 53.77 48.76
N ASN A 275 -13.60 54.33 49.96
CA ASN A 275 -13.88 55.75 50.19
C ASN A 275 -15.07 56.32 49.40
N GLY A 276 -16.09 55.50 49.14
CA GLY A 276 -17.28 55.85 48.36
C GLY A 276 -17.11 55.73 46.85
N TYR A 277 -16.03 55.09 46.38
CA TYR A 277 -15.75 54.94 44.95
C TYR A 277 -15.85 53.48 44.49
N LEU A 278 -16.48 53.26 43.33
CA LEU A 278 -16.49 51.97 42.65
C LEU A 278 -16.30 52.13 41.14
N PRO A 279 -15.69 51.16 40.46
CA PRO A 279 -15.61 51.18 39.01
C PRO A 279 -16.96 50.82 38.38
N TYR A 280 -17.29 51.45 37.25
CA TYR A 280 -18.51 51.10 36.51
C TYR A 280 -18.37 49.73 35.80
N THR A 281 -17.18 49.44 35.28
CA THR A 281 -16.83 48.13 34.70
C THR A 281 -15.57 47.55 35.33
N ILE A 282 -15.51 46.23 35.40
CA ILE A 282 -14.35 45.47 35.86
C ILE A 282 -13.97 44.42 34.82
N ASN A 283 -12.67 44.15 34.72
CA ASN A 283 -12.18 43.03 33.92
C ASN A 283 -12.32 41.76 34.75
N GLN A 284 -13.15 40.83 34.28
CA GLN A 284 -13.26 39.49 34.82
C GLN A 284 -12.63 38.50 33.83
N THR A 285 -11.84 37.56 34.35
CA THR A 285 -11.37 36.43 33.57
C THR A 285 -12.46 35.36 33.54
N LYS A 286 -12.92 35.01 32.35
CA LYS A 286 -13.88 33.94 32.11
C LYS A 286 -13.15 32.75 31.48
N HIS A 287 -13.50 31.56 31.93
CA HIS A 287 -13.02 30.32 31.34
C HIS A 287 -14.03 29.85 30.30
N GLU A 288 -13.58 29.63 29.06
CA GLU A 288 -14.39 29.08 27.99
C GLU A 288 -13.63 27.97 27.27
N ASP A 289 -14.36 26.96 26.81
CA ASP A 289 -13.80 25.91 25.97
C ASP A 289 -13.61 26.44 24.56
N SER A 290 -12.36 26.50 24.11
CA SER A 290 -12.02 26.80 22.73
C SER A 290 -11.69 25.52 21.98
N ILE A 291 -12.27 25.37 20.79
CA ILE A 291 -11.90 24.33 19.84
C ILE A 291 -10.74 24.75 18.93
N ASP A 292 -10.21 25.96 19.07
CA ASP A 292 -9.02 26.39 18.34
C ASP A 292 -7.76 25.82 19.01
N THR A 293 -7.51 24.55 18.76
CA THR A 293 -6.35 23.79 19.27
C THR A 293 -5.39 23.44 18.14
N PRO A 294 -4.09 23.28 18.40
CA PRO A 294 -3.12 22.87 17.38
C PRO A 294 -3.52 21.59 16.62
N GLU A 295 -4.18 20.65 17.30
CA GLU A 295 -4.64 19.38 16.71
C GLU A 295 -5.81 19.58 15.74
N ASN A 296 -6.73 20.49 16.07
CA ASN A 296 -7.84 20.85 15.18
C ASN A 296 -7.37 21.69 13.99
N GLN A 297 -6.39 22.56 14.21
CA GLN A 297 -5.70 23.29 13.14
C GLN A 297 -5.00 22.32 12.19
N PHE A 298 -4.36 21.27 12.72
CA PHE A 298 -3.74 20.21 11.96
C PHE A 298 -4.74 19.41 11.11
N LEU A 299 -5.90 19.02 11.68
CA LEU A 299 -6.98 18.38 10.91
C LEU A 299 -7.41 19.26 9.71
N LYS A 300 -7.65 20.55 9.96
CA LYS A 300 -8.03 21.51 8.92
C LYS A 300 -6.95 21.63 7.84
N TYR A 301 -5.68 21.65 8.25
CA TYR A 301 -4.54 21.70 7.36
C TYR A 301 -4.45 20.43 6.49
N PHE A 302 -4.55 19.25 7.09
CA PHE A 302 -4.52 17.96 6.39
C PHE A 302 -5.60 17.88 5.31
N LEU A 303 -6.84 18.25 5.62
CA LEU A 303 -7.94 18.27 4.65
C LEU A 303 -7.68 19.24 3.48
N LYS A 304 -7.11 20.42 3.75
CA LYS A 304 -6.72 21.36 2.69
C LYS A 304 -5.59 20.82 1.81
N MET A 305 -4.62 20.15 2.42
CA MET A 305 -3.54 19.49 1.69
C MET A 305 -4.09 18.41 0.76
N LEU A 306 -5.03 17.58 1.22
CA LEU A 306 -5.74 16.61 0.37
C LEU A 306 -6.50 17.29 -0.76
N GLN A 307 -7.23 18.38 -0.48
CA GLN A 307 -7.94 19.14 -1.52
C GLN A 307 -6.99 19.61 -2.62
N ASN A 308 -5.83 20.16 -2.25
CA ASN A 308 -4.81 20.60 -3.20
C ASN A 308 -4.25 19.45 -4.02
N LEU A 309 -3.96 18.30 -3.39
CA LEU A 309 -3.49 17.10 -4.08
C LEU A 309 -4.52 16.62 -5.11
N VAL A 310 -5.78 16.44 -4.68
CA VAL A 310 -6.86 15.99 -5.55
C VAL A 310 -7.06 16.96 -6.73
N GLN A 311 -6.99 18.27 -6.52
CA GLN A 311 -7.09 19.26 -7.59
C GLN A 311 -5.90 19.20 -8.57
N LYS A 312 -4.66 19.04 -8.08
CA LYS A 312 -3.47 18.82 -8.92
C LYS A 312 -3.65 17.57 -9.79
N LEU A 313 -4.11 16.45 -9.20
CA LEU A 313 -4.39 15.22 -9.92
C LEU A 313 -5.53 15.40 -10.94
N LEU A 314 -6.63 16.08 -10.57
CA LEU A 314 -7.74 16.38 -11.48
C LEU A 314 -7.29 17.13 -12.73
N PHE A 315 -6.45 18.15 -12.57
CA PHE A 315 -5.94 18.96 -13.68
C PHE A 315 -5.13 18.12 -14.68
N SER A 316 -4.37 17.15 -14.17
CA SER A 316 -3.56 16.24 -15.00
C SER A 316 -4.33 15.04 -15.56
N SER A 317 -5.48 14.71 -14.97
CA SER A 317 -6.25 13.50 -15.29
C SER A 317 -6.95 13.59 -16.65
N LYS A 318 -6.96 12.48 -17.39
CA LYS A 318 -7.79 12.33 -18.59
C LYS A 318 -9.19 11.87 -18.20
N LYS A 319 -10.20 12.23 -19.00
CA LYS A 319 -11.59 11.73 -18.85
C LYS A 319 -11.62 10.21 -18.73
N GLY A 320 -12.31 9.71 -17.71
CA GLY A 320 -12.41 8.30 -17.36
C GLY A 320 -12.52 8.10 -15.83
N TYR A 321 -12.43 6.86 -15.38
CA TYR A 321 -12.64 6.44 -13.99
C TYR A 321 -11.84 7.26 -12.98
N ILE A 322 -10.53 7.41 -13.21
CA ILE A 322 -9.64 8.16 -12.30
C ILE A 322 -10.17 9.58 -12.09
N GLN A 323 -10.58 10.26 -13.17
CA GLN A 323 -11.12 11.61 -13.06
C GLN A 323 -12.44 11.65 -12.29
N ASP A 324 -13.32 10.67 -12.46
CA ASP A 324 -14.61 10.64 -11.76
C ASP A 324 -14.45 10.33 -10.27
N LYS A 325 -13.53 9.44 -9.91
CA LYS A 325 -13.15 9.22 -8.50
C LYS A 325 -12.49 10.42 -7.87
N LEU A 326 -11.57 11.09 -8.58
CA LEU A 326 -10.98 12.33 -8.09
C LEU A 326 -12.03 13.44 -7.89
N LYS A 327 -13.08 13.51 -8.72
CA LYS A 327 -14.21 14.43 -8.47
C LYS A 327 -14.94 14.05 -7.18
N TYR A 328 -15.25 12.77 -7.01
CA TYR A 328 -15.85 12.26 -5.78
C TYR A 328 -15.01 12.60 -4.54
N PHE A 329 -13.70 12.34 -4.56
CA PHE A 329 -12.79 12.72 -3.46
C PHE A 329 -12.79 14.22 -3.22
N ASN A 330 -12.79 15.04 -4.28
CA ASN A 330 -12.85 16.49 -4.15
C ASN A 330 -14.18 16.95 -3.51
N GLU A 331 -15.30 16.30 -3.84
CA GLU A 331 -16.61 16.56 -3.25
C GLU A 331 -16.64 16.18 -1.77
N GLU A 332 -16.12 15.00 -1.40
CA GLU A 332 -16.01 14.55 0.00
C GLU A 332 -15.15 15.50 0.85
N VAL A 333 -13.96 15.87 0.38
CA VAL A 333 -13.09 16.82 1.10
C VAL A 333 -13.76 18.19 1.23
N SER A 334 -14.45 18.63 0.18
CA SER A 334 -15.19 19.90 0.20
C SER A 334 -16.35 19.85 1.20
N TYR A 335 -17.04 18.71 1.29
CA TYR A 335 -18.06 18.46 2.29
C TYR A 335 -17.48 18.53 3.71
N TYR A 336 -16.35 17.88 3.99
CA TYR A 336 -15.68 17.96 5.29
C TYR A 336 -15.29 19.39 5.65
N LEU A 337 -14.65 20.12 4.73
CA LEU A 337 -14.25 21.51 4.94
C LEU A 337 -15.43 22.49 5.07
N SER A 338 -16.64 22.10 4.67
CA SER A 338 -17.85 22.92 4.80
C SER A 338 -18.42 22.98 6.21
N TYR A 339 -17.95 22.14 7.14
CA TYR A 339 -18.41 22.12 8.52
C TYR A 339 -18.15 23.44 9.23
N LYS A 340 -19.18 23.99 9.88
CA LYS A 340 -19.16 25.34 10.50
C LYS A 340 -18.08 25.53 11.56
N PHE A 341 -17.69 24.46 12.26
CA PHE A 341 -16.68 24.52 13.32
C PHE A 341 -15.30 24.96 12.78
N PHE A 342 -14.99 24.69 11.50
CA PHE A 342 -13.74 25.15 10.88
C PHE A 342 -13.65 26.68 10.75
N ASN A 343 -14.74 27.41 10.89
CA ASN A 343 -14.73 28.88 10.94
C ASN A 343 -14.13 29.42 12.26
N GLN A 344 -14.12 28.60 13.31
CA GLN A 344 -13.58 28.95 14.63
C GLN A 344 -12.15 28.41 14.82
N ILE A 345 -11.64 27.64 13.87
CA ILE A 345 -10.29 27.05 13.92
C ILE A 345 -9.36 27.88 13.03
N SER A 346 -8.26 28.34 13.60
CA SER A 346 -7.27 29.16 12.91
C SER A 346 -6.47 28.34 11.87
N THR A 347 -5.63 29.01 11.09
CA THR A 347 -4.68 28.33 10.20
C THR A 347 -3.49 27.81 11.00
N MET A 348 -3.05 26.58 10.72
CA MET A 348 -1.87 26.00 11.34
C MET A 348 -0.62 26.77 10.91
N GLU A 349 0.20 27.20 11.87
CA GLU A 349 1.50 27.85 11.64
C GLU A 349 2.66 26.85 11.63
N TYR A 350 2.56 25.78 12.45
CA TYR A 350 3.54 24.71 12.54
C TYR A 350 2.83 23.38 12.87
N VAL A 351 3.42 22.25 12.46
CA VAL A 351 2.88 20.93 12.79
C VAL A 351 3.19 20.60 14.26
N PRO A 352 2.19 20.29 15.11
CA PRO A 352 2.42 20.07 16.54
C PRO A 352 2.91 18.64 16.83
N PHE A 353 4.10 18.28 16.33
CA PHE A 353 4.67 16.93 16.45
C PHE A 353 4.74 16.40 17.88
N ASN A 354 4.86 17.27 18.89
CA ASN A 354 4.95 16.89 20.31
C ASN A 354 3.59 16.76 21.01
N SER A 355 2.47 16.97 20.30
CA SER A 355 1.14 16.86 20.88
C SER A 355 0.82 15.41 21.24
N GLN A 356 0.56 15.16 22.53
CA GLN A 356 0.08 13.87 23.00
C GLN A 356 -1.32 13.54 22.48
N VAL A 357 -2.16 14.57 22.26
CA VAL A 357 -3.50 14.38 21.69
C VAL A 357 -3.38 13.92 20.25
N LEU A 358 -2.52 14.57 19.46
CA LEU A 358 -2.28 14.19 18.06
C LEU A 358 -1.69 12.78 17.94
N GLN A 359 -0.81 12.38 18.86
CA GLN A 359 -0.14 11.07 18.81
C GLN A 359 -0.99 9.90 19.34
N LYS A 360 -1.90 10.14 20.29
CA LYS A 360 -2.53 9.04 21.05
C LYS A 360 -4.06 9.03 21.03
N LYS A 361 -4.72 10.19 20.86
CA LYS A 361 -6.19 10.25 20.88
C LYS A 361 -6.73 9.65 19.58
N GLU A 362 -7.70 8.75 19.71
CA GLU A 362 -8.44 8.18 18.58
C GLU A 362 -8.98 9.27 17.64
N GLY A 363 -8.99 8.99 16.35
CA GLY A 363 -9.30 9.93 15.29
C GLY A 363 -8.12 10.84 14.96
N TYR A 364 -7.55 11.53 15.95
CA TYR A 364 -6.39 12.42 15.72
C TYR A 364 -5.13 11.64 15.36
N ARG A 365 -4.88 10.54 16.07
CA ARG A 365 -3.80 9.61 15.75
C ARG A 365 -3.91 9.11 14.33
N ASP A 366 -5.12 8.79 13.88
CA ASP A 366 -5.35 8.21 12.56
C ASP A 366 -5.17 9.27 11.46
N ILE A 367 -5.66 10.50 11.65
CA ILE A 367 -5.37 11.65 10.77
C ILE A 367 -3.87 11.94 10.71
N PHE A 368 -3.18 11.86 11.84
CA PHE A 368 -1.74 12.05 11.89
C PHE A 368 -0.99 10.94 11.15
N GLN A 369 -1.41 9.68 11.30
CA GLN A 369 -0.88 8.56 10.53
C GLN A 369 -1.11 8.77 9.03
N TYR A 370 -2.30 9.16 8.58
CA TYR A 370 -2.57 9.43 7.16
C TYR A 370 -1.73 10.58 6.61
N PHE A 371 -1.58 11.67 7.36
CA PHE A 371 -0.68 12.77 7.00
C PHE A 371 0.74 12.28 6.80
N LEU A 372 1.24 11.48 7.74
CA LEU A 372 2.60 10.97 7.69
C LEU A 372 2.78 9.96 6.57
N MET A 373 1.81 9.07 6.31
CA MET A 373 1.82 8.16 5.16
C MET A 373 1.96 8.95 3.85
N LEU A 374 1.17 10.02 3.71
CA LEU A 374 1.22 10.87 2.54
C LEU A 374 2.58 11.59 2.42
N GLU A 375 3.05 12.26 3.48
CA GLU A 375 4.36 12.93 3.49
C GLU A 375 5.56 11.97 3.28
N PHE A 376 5.52 10.77 3.86
CA PHE A 376 6.57 9.77 3.67
C PHE A 376 6.59 9.21 2.26
N SER A 377 5.41 8.92 1.69
CA SER A 377 5.30 8.54 0.28
C SER A 377 5.93 9.61 -0.64
N PHE A 378 5.84 10.89 -0.25
CA PHE A 378 6.48 12.00 -0.95
C PHE A 378 8.00 12.06 -0.75
N ARG A 379 8.53 11.71 0.44
CA ARG A 379 9.95 11.89 0.80
C ARG A 379 10.85 10.66 0.55
N LEU A 380 10.28 9.46 0.47
CA LEU A 380 11.04 8.29 0.04
C LEU A 380 11.50 8.51 -1.41
N SER A 381 12.81 8.44 -1.58
CA SER A 381 13.38 8.36 -2.90
C SER A 381 13.29 6.93 -3.39
N TRP A 382 12.20 6.67 -4.08
CA TRP A 382 12.11 5.57 -5.04
C TRP A 382 13.06 5.90 -6.20
N ASP A 383 14.37 5.82 -5.93
CA ASP A 383 15.43 6.52 -6.67
C ASP A 383 15.69 5.97 -8.08
N GLU A 384 14.90 5.02 -8.60
CA GLU A 384 15.27 4.35 -9.86
C GLU A 384 14.42 4.56 -11.10
N LEU A 385 13.16 5.05 -11.09
CA LEU A 385 12.37 4.94 -12.32
C LEU A 385 11.47 6.13 -12.67
N ASN A 386 12.13 7.14 -13.25
CA ASN A 386 11.53 8.06 -14.23
C ASN A 386 11.25 7.40 -15.61
N ASN A 387 11.25 6.07 -15.71
CA ASN A 387 10.87 5.39 -16.94
C ASN A 387 9.36 5.15 -16.99
N LYS A 388 8.73 5.90 -17.89
CA LYS A 388 7.35 5.77 -18.31
C LYS A 388 7.04 4.29 -18.63
N PHE A 389 5.93 3.80 -18.10
CA PHE A 389 5.21 2.56 -18.49
C PHE A 389 5.61 1.20 -17.88
N LYS A 390 6.46 1.14 -16.84
CA LYS A 390 6.62 -0.05 -15.96
C LYS A 390 6.56 0.25 -14.45
N GLY A 391 6.14 1.46 -14.08
CA GLY A 391 6.33 2.00 -12.74
C GLY A 391 5.62 1.23 -11.63
N PHE A 392 4.36 0.82 -11.83
CA PHE A 392 3.55 0.30 -10.74
C PHE A 392 3.97 -1.10 -10.24
N GLU A 393 4.07 -2.09 -11.13
CA GLU A 393 4.46 -3.46 -10.75
C GLU A 393 5.86 -3.50 -10.12
N LYS A 394 6.83 -2.77 -10.71
CA LYS A 394 8.17 -2.71 -10.15
C LYS A 394 8.18 -2.02 -8.79
N ARG A 395 7.43 -0.92 -8.62
CA ARG A 395 7.33 -0.23 -7.32
C ARG A 395 6.60 -1.06 -6.27
N LEU A 396 5.61 -1.84 -6.67
CA LEU A 396 4.90 -2.75 -5.79
C LEU A 396 5.81 -3.90 -5.35
N SER A 397 6.58 -4.48 -6.26
CA SER A 397 7.62 -5.46 -5.92
C SER A 397 8.68 -4.85 -4.99
N GLU A 398 9.10 -3.61 -5.23
CA GLU A 398 10.04 -2.87 -4.36
C GLU A 398 9.42 -2.56 -2.99
N LEU A 399 8.13 -2.20 -2.95
CA LEU A 399 7.39 -1.93 -1.72
C LEU A 399 7.31 -3.19 -0.86
N TYR A 400 6.95 -4.31 -1.50
CA TYR A 400 6.93 -5.61 -0.85
C TYR A 400 8.33 -6.04 -0.38
N GLU A 401 9.37 -5.74 -1.16
CA GLU A 401 10.76 -5.98 -0.76
C GLU A 401 11.10 -5.20 0.51
N TYR A 402 10.83 -3.89 0.54
CA TYR A 402 11.04 -3.10 1.76
C TYR A 402 10.22 -3.62 2.93
N TRP A 403 8.95 -3.92 2.72
CA TRP A 403 8.08 -4.44 3.77
C TRP A 403 8.63 -5.74 4.37
N CYS A 404 9.01 -6.73 3.53
CA CYS A 404 9.67 -7.96 3.98
C CYS A 404 10.92 -7.69 4.82
N TYR A 405 11.75 -6.73 4.39
CA TYR A 405 12.96 -6.37 5.12
C TYR A 405 12.63 -5.85 6.53
N PHE A 406 11.64 -4.97 6.68
CA PHE A 406 11.23 -4.45 7.98
C PHE A 406 10.57 -5.52 8.87
N GLU A 407 9.82 -6.45 8.30
CA GLU A 407 9.27 -7.59 9.03
C GLU A 407 10.38 -8.49 9.61
N ILE A 408 11.38 -8.85 8.80
CA ILE A 408 12.54 -9.62 9.28
C ILE A 408 13.29 -8.83 10.35
N LEU A 409 13.49 -7.54 10.13
CA LEU A 409 14.19 -6.66 11.07
C LEU A 409 13.46 -6.60 12.42
N LYS A 410 12.12 -6.47 12.40
CA LYS A 410 11.26 -6.44 13.57
C LYS A 410 11.33 -7.76 14.34
N VAL A 411 11.13 -8.89 13.67
CA VAL A 411 11.21 -10.23 14.28
C VAL A 411 12.59 -10.48 14.90
N LEU A 412 13.68 -10.15 14.20
CA LEU A 412 15.03 -10.30 14.75
C LEU A 412 15.27 -9.38 15.94
N ASN A 413 14.79 -8.13 15.89
CA ASN A 413 14.88 -7.20 17.01
C ASN A 413 14.10 -7.72 18.22
N ASP A 414 12.94 -8.33 18.01
CA ASP A 414 12.11 -8.91 19.06
C ASP A 414 12.72 -10.14 19.71
N LEU A 415 13.35 -11.01 18.91
CA LEU A 415 14.10 -12.16 19.40
C LEU A 415 15.44 -11.81 20.07
N SER A 416 16.02 -10.67 19.70
CA SER A 416 17.33 -10.25 20.18
C SER A 416 17.28 -9.76 21.63
N ILE A 417 18.31 -10.12 22.39
CA ILE A 417 18.57 -9.62 23.74
C ILE A 417 18.96 -8.14 23.69
N THR A 418 19.67 -7.74 22.62
CA THR A 418 20.04 -6.34 22.36
C THR A 418 19.08 -5.74 21.35
N LYS A 419 18.40 -4.67 21.74
CA LYS A 419 17.54 -3.91 20.82
C LYS A 419 18.39 -2.99 19.96
N ILE A 420 18.10 -2.93 18.67
CA ILE A 420 18.71 -1.99 17.74
C ILE A 420 17.81 -0.77 17.58
N ASN A 421 18.41 0.38 17.30
CA ASN A 421 17.67 1.53 16.82
C ASN A 421 17.42 1.39 15.31
N PHE A 422 16.17 1.62 14.90
CA PHE A 422 15.77 1.55 13.49
C PHE A 422 16.36 2.71 12.65
N GLU A 423 16.92 3.74 13.28
CA GLU A 423 17.59 4.88 12.61
C GLU A 423 18.73 4.45 11.70
N ASP A 424 19.57 3.51 12.14
CA ASP A 424 20.77 3.10 11.41
C ASP A 424 20.44 2.36 10.10
N VAL A 425 19.16 2.10 9.83
CA VAL A 425 18.67 1.46 8.60
C VAL A 425 18.59 2.46 7.45
N PHE A 426 18.50 3.75 7.73
CA PHE A 426 18.24 4.79 6.75
C PHE A 426 19.41 5.75 6.58
N GLU A 427 19.60 6.23 5.35
CA GLU A 427 20.53 7.28 4.97
C GLU A 427 19.73 8.48 4.46
N VAL A 428 19.88 9.64 5.13
CA VAL A 428 19.21 10.89 4.75
C VAL A 428 20.14 11.70 3.86
N ASN A 429 19.71 11.95 2.62
CA ASN A 429 20.38 12.88 1.73
C ASN A 429 19.97 14.32 2.07
N LYS A 430 20.86 15.04 2.74
CA LYS A 430 20.63 16.42 3.23
C LYS A 430 20.43 17.47 2.12
N THR A 431 20.74 17.16 0.86
CA THR A 431 20.61 18.14 -0.25
C THR A 431 19.24 18.15 -0.90
N ASN A 432 18.49 17.05 -0.82
CA ASN A 432 17.16 16.91 -1.42
C ASN A 432 16.14 16.28 -0.45
N TRP A 433 16.51 16.20 0.83
CA TRP A 433 15.70 15.64 1.92
C TRP A 433 15.13 14.25 1.62
N LYS A 434 15.83 13.47 0.80
CA LYS A 434 15.46 12.10 0.44
C LYS A 434 15.93 11.11 1.50
N VAL A 435 15.07 10.16 1.85
CA VAL A 435 15.40 9.05 2.75
C VAL A 435 15.57 7.77 1.93
N ASN A 436 16.72 7.11 2.07
CA ASN A 436 17.04 5.85 1.41
C ASN A 436 17.33 4.76 2.45
N VAL A 437 16.87 3.52 2.20
CA VAL A 437 17.31 2.36 3.00
C VAL A 437 18.75 2.02 2.63
N ILE A 438 19.62 1.83 3.63
CA ILE A 438 21.03 1.50 3.41
C ILE A 438 21.13 0.10 2.79
N LYS A 439 21.88 -0.02 1.69
CA LYS A 439 22.08 -1.28 0.94
C LYS A 439 23.54 -1.75 1.03
N GLY A 440 23.75 -3.04 0.72
CA GLY A 440 25.08 -3.67 0.65
C GLY A 440 25.72 -3.85 2.02
N LYS A 441 27.06 -3.87 2.08
CA LYS A 441 27.79 -4.15 3.33
C LYS A 441 27.45 -3.19 4.49
N ARG A 442 27.13 -1.93 4.19
CA ARG A 442 26.76 -0.91 5.20
C ARG A 442 25.41 -1.18 5.86
N SER A 443 24.57 -2.01 5.27
CA SER A 443 23.23 -2.34 5.80
C SER A 443 23.26 -3.29 7.00
N SER A 444 24.43 -3.81 7.40
CA SER A 444 24.57 -4.78 8.50
C SER A 444 23.85 -4.29 9.77
N LYS A 445 22.95 -5.14 10.27
CA LYS A 445 22.31 -5.01 11.58
C LYS A 445 22.58 -6.26 12.39
N LYS A 446 23.14 -6.08 13.60
CA LYS A 446 23.61 -7.18 14.44
C LYS A 446 22.63 -7.47 15.57
N PHE A 447 22.36 -8.73 15.78
CA PHE A 447 21.44 -9.25 16.78
C PHE A 447 22.13 -10.33 17.60
N LYS A 448 21.78 -10.40 18.89
CA LYS A 448 22.28 -11.40 19.81
C LYS A 448 21.12 -12.20 20.37
N LEU A 449 21.06 -13.48 20.05
CA LEU A 449 20.01 -14.38 20.51
C LEU A 449 20.61 -15.41 21.47
N ASN A 450 19.79 -15.86 22.43
CA ASN A 450 20.09 -17.04 23.22
C ASN A 450 19.06 -18.12 22.89
N VAL A 451 19.51 -19.18 22.23
CA VAL A 451 18.67 -20.31 21.81
C VAL A 451 19.20 -21.57 22.49
N ARG A 452 18.36 -22.21 23.31
CA ARG A 452 18.70 -23.44 24.06
C ARG A 452 19.98 -23.31 24.91
N GLY A 453 20.29 -22.12 25.41
CA GLY A 453 21.48 -21.88 26.23
C GLY A 453 22.74 -21.53 25.44
N HIS A 454 22.66 -21.44 24.11
CA HIS A 454 23.77 -21.04 23.25
C HIS A 454 23.59 -19.61 22.74
N GLU A 455 24.65 -18.80 22.86
CA GLU A 455 24.71 -17.47 22.24
C GLU A 455 24.90 -17.61 20.73
N VAL A 456 23.98 -17.03 19.96
CA VAL A 456 24.01 -16.99 18.50
C VAL A 456 24.02 -15.53 18.06
N ASN A 457 25.01 -15.16 17.25
CA ASN A 457 25.09 -13.83 16.67
C ASN A 457 24.53 -13.87 15.25
N ILE A 458 23.64 -12.93 14.92
CA ILE A 458 23.00 -12.82 13.61
C ILE A 458 23.32 -11.46 13.03
N GLU A 459 23.78 -11.40 11.78
CA GLU A 459 23.85 -10.15 11.02
C GLU A 459 22.86 -10.19 9.85
N LEU A 460 21.92 -9.24 9.80
CA LEU A 460 21.02 -9.03 8.67
C LEU A 460 21.66 -8.03 7.69
N PHE A 461 21.68 -8.40 6.42
CA PHE A 461 22.06 -7.53 5.32
C PHE A 461 20.92 -7.38 4.32
N TYR A 462 20.79 -6.17 3.78
CA TYR A 462 19.94 -5.86 2.65
C TYR A 462 20.79 -5.66 1.39
N ASN A 463 20.48 -6.41 0.33
CA ASN A 463 21.10 -6.27 -0.99
C ASN A 463 22.63 -6.49 -0.97
N LEU A 464 23.10 -7.53 -0.26
CA LEU A 464 24.54 -7.85 -0.10
C LEU A 464 25.11 -8.50 -1.37
N THR A 465 26.25 -7.99 -1.86
CA THR A 465 26.96 -8.55 -3.01
C THR A 465 27.92 -9.65 -2.60
N PHE A 466 27.83 -10.79 -3.29
CA PHE A 466 28.75 -11.92 -3.22
C PHE A 466 29.48 -12.07 -4.55
N SER A 467 30.80 -12.23 -4.52
CA SER A 467 31.65 -12.38 -5.71
C SER A 467 33.03 -12.93 -5.33
N ASP A 468 33.79 -13.37 -6.32
CA ASP A 468 35.20 -13.76 -6.18
C ASP A 468 36.13 -12.59 -5.77
N LYS A 469 35.62 -11.35 -5.76
CA LYS A 469 36.37 -10.12 -5.46
C LYS A 469 35.88 -9.38 -4.22
N SER A 470 34.77 -9.80 -3.63
CA SER A 470 34.24 -9.22 -2.38
C SER A 470 34.69 -10.02 -1.16
N ASP A 471 34.52 -9.42 0.02
CA ASP A 471 34.76 -10.09 1.32
C ASP A 471 33.84 -11.31 1.50
N TYR A 472 32.63 -11.22 0.96
CA TYR A 472 31.65 -12.30 0.89
C TYR A 472 31.76 -13.01 -0.46
N ARG A 473 32.03 -14.32 -0.45
CA ARG A 473 32.51 -15.04 -1.63
C ARG A 473 31.41 -15.88 -2.27
N SER A 474 31.36 -15.84 -3.59
CA SER A 474 30.77 -16.88 -4.43
C SER A 474 31.88 -17.46 -5.32
N TYR A 475 31.79 -18.75 -5.67
CA TYR A 475 32.86 -19.39 -6.45
C TYR A 475 32.69 -19.27 -7.97
N SER A 476 31.51 -18.86 -8.43
CA SER A 476 31.14 -18.80 -9.85
C SER A 476 30.86 -17.36 -10.33
N LEU A 477 29.63 -16.87 -10.16
CA LEU A 477 29.15 -15.56 -10.60
C LEU A 477 28.95 -14.61 -9.42
N ALA A 478 28.83 -13.32 -9.73
CA ALA A 478 28.41 -12.35 -8.74
C ALA A 478 26.90 -12.50 -8.45
N PHE A 479 26.54 -12.56 -7.17
CA PHE A 479 25.15 -12.69 -6.71
C PHE A 479 24.79 -11.58 -5.75
N LYS A 480 23.49 -11.26 -5.69
CA LYS A 480 22.93 -10.23 -4.83
C LYS A 480 21.51 -10.62 -4.40
N PRO A 481 21.37 -11.48 -3.38
CA PRO A 481 20.08 -11.75 -2.76
C PRO A 481 19.48 -10.48 -2.15
N ASP A 482 18.15 -10.41 -2.04
CA ASP A 482 17.48 -9.26 -1.44
C ASP A 482 17.82 -9.15 0.05
N TYR A 483 17.74 -10.27 0.79
CA TYR A 483 18.16 -10.33 2.20
C TYR A 483 19.15 -11.46 2.43
N THR A 484 20.04 -11.27 3.39
CA THR A 484 20.93 -12.34 3.86
C THR A 484 21.12 -12.26 5.35
N LEU A 485 20.94 -13.40 6.03
CA LEU A 485 21.30 -13.60 7.42
C LEU A 485 22.64 -14.31 7.48
N LEU A 486 23.61 -13.69 8.16
CA LEU A 486 24.83 -14.35 8.60
C LEU A 486 24.62 -14.84 10.04
N ILE A 487 24.44 -16.14 10.21
CA ILE A 487 24.26 -16.78 11.51
C ILE A 487 25.60 -17.35 11.95
N THR A 488 26.13 -16.85 13.06
CA THR A 488 27.37 -17.32 13.67
C THR A 488 27.04 -18.13 14.91
N THR A 489 27.20 -19.45 14.79
CA THR A 489 27.13 -20.38 15.93
C THR A 489 28.48 -20.45 16.64
N PRO A 490 28.59 -21.12 17.80
CA PRO A 490 29.88 -21.41 18.43
C PRO A 490 30.87 -22.19 17.56
N VAL A 491 30.43 -22.86 16.50
CA VAL A 491 31.27 -23.74 15.67
C VAL A 491 31.65 -23.07 14.35
N LYS A 492 30.68 -22.51 13.62
CA LYS A 492 30.92 -21.94 12.28
C LYS A 492 29.88 -20.89 11.89
N GLN A 493 30.08 -20.34 10.70
CA GLN A 493 29.20 -19.34 10.10
C GLN A 493 28.36 -19.97 9.00
N HIS A 494 27.12 -19.49 8.90
CA HIS A 494 26.15 -19.93 7.92
C HIS A 494 25.44 -18.75 7.30
N PHE A 495 25.24 -18.79 5.99
CA PHE A 495 24.36 -17.84 5.31
C PHE A 495 22.98 -18.46 5.04
N ILE A 496 21.95 -17.66 5.28
CA ILE A 496 20.58 -17.92 4.83
C ILE A 496 20.16 -16.75 3.95
N HIS A 497 19.70 -17.04 2.74
CA HIS A 497 19.34 -16.04 1.75
C HIS A 497 17.83 -15.97 1.54
N PHE A 498 17.36 -14.77 1.20
CA PHE A 498 15.97 -14.53 0.90
C PHE A 498 15.83 -13.64 -0.33
N ASP A 499 14.80 -13.88 -1.12
CA ASP A 499 14.43 -13.08 -2.29
C ASP A 499 12.93 -12.79 -2.24
N ALA A 500 12.55 -11.52 -2.22
CA ALA A 500 11.15 -11.13 -2.19
C ALA A 500 10.55 -11.14 -3.59
N LYS A 501 9.39 -11.77 -3.73
CA LYS A 501 8.65 -11.89 -4.98
C LYS A 501 7.17 -11.61 -4.73
N TYR A 502 6.70 -10.46 -5.20
CA TYR A 502 5.28 -10.10 -5.15
C TYR A 502 4.53 -10.73 -6.35
N ARG A 503 4.15 -12.01 -6.22
CA ARG A 503 3.44 -12.80 -7.24
C ARG A 503 2.23 -13.55 -6.66
N SER A 504 1.39 -14.11 -7.54
CA SER A 504 0.23 -14.86 -7.10
C SER A 504 0.64 -16.14 -6.37
N GLU A 505 -0.07 -16.45 -5.28
CA GLU A 505 0.16 -17.68 -4.53
C GLU A 505 0.00 -18.92 -5.41
N LEU A 506 -0.96 -18.95 -6.33
CA LEU A 506 -1.12 -20.09 -7.22
C LEU A 506 0.06 -20.32 -8.15
N GLU A 507 0.70 -19.27 -8.68
CA GLU A 507 1.90 -19.46 -9.50
C GLU A 507 3.02 -20.14 -8.70
N ILE A 508 3.05 -19.87 -7.39
CA ILE A 508 4.05 -20.39 -6.47
C ILE A 508 3.68 -21.81 -6.01
N ILE A 509 2.41 -22.04 -5.65
CA ILE A 509 1.89 -23.37 -5.30
C ILE A 509 1.97 -24.31 -6.52
N ASP A 510 1.47 -23.92 -7.69
CA ASP A 510 1.58 -24.73 -8.92
C ASP A 510 3.03 -25.03 -9.25
N PHE A 511 3.94 -24.14 -8.90
CA PHE A 511 5.37 -24.33 -9.12
C PHE A 511 5.96 -25.37 -8.18
N TYR A 512 5.55 -25.38 -6.90
CA TYR A 512 6.13 -26.25 -5.89
C TYR A 512 5.35 -27.57 -5.64
N GLU A 513 4.05 -27.65 -5.91
CA GLU A 513 3.21 -28.86 -5.71
C GLU A 513 3.29 -29.87 -6.88
N LYS A 514 3.83 -29.48 -8.06
CA LYS A 514 3.77 -30.30 -9.30
C LYS A 514 4.42 -31.68 -9.24
N ILE A 515 5.22 -32.00 -8.22
CA ILE A 515 6.01 -33.24 -8.17
C ILE A 515 5.48 -34.24 -7.12
N GLY A 516 4.49 -33.86 -6.30
CA GLY A 516 4.12 -34.60 -5.09
C GLY A 516 3.49 -35.99 -5.28
N GLU A 517 2.82 -36.27 -6.41
CA GLU A 517 2.02 -37.50 -6.58
C GLU A 517 2.04 -38.07 -8.01
N LYS A 518 3.04 -37.72 -8.82
CA LYS A 518 3.14 -38.15 -10.22
C LYS A 518 3.97 -39.40 -10.39
N SER A 519 3.54 -40.30 -11.27
CA SER A 519 4.37 -41.42 -11.72
C SER A 519 5.62 -40.92 -12.45
N ASN A 520 6.72 -41.69 -12.46
CA ASN A 520 7.95 -41.31 -13.18
C ASN A 520 7.68 -40.91 -14.65
N SER A 521 6.73 -41.57 -15.31
CA SER A 521 6.36 -41.28 -16.70
C SER A 521 5.65 -39.92 -16.89
N GLU A 522 4.99 -39.41 -15.85
CA GLU A 522 4.34 -38.11 -15.87
C GLU A 522 5.32 -36.99 -15.53
N ILE A 523 6.30 -37.28 -14.65
CA ILE A 523 7.42 -36.38 -14.34
C ILE A 523 8.28 -36.16 -15.59
N GLU A 524 8.66 -37.22 -16.31
CA GLU A 524 9.44 -37.10 -17.56
C GLU A 524 8.72 -36.24 -18.61
N LYS A 525 7.42 -36.48 -18.82
CA LYS A 525 6.61 -35.67 -19.77
C LYS A 525 6.48 -34.20 -19.36
N GLU A 526 6.51 -33.93 -18.06
CA GLU A 526 6.47 -32.57 -17.54
C GLU A 526 7.82 -31.86 -17.72
N ILE A 527 8.93 -32.55 -17.46
CA ILE A 527 10.28 -32.05 -17.74
C ILE A 527 10.43 -31.76 -19.24
N ASP A 528 10.07 -32.71 -20.12
CA ASP A 528 10.15 -32.53 -21.58
C ASP A 528 9.32 -31.33 -22.07
N LYS A 529 8.12 -31.14 -21.50
CA LYS A 529 7.27 -29.98 -21.80
C LYS A 529 7.90 -28.69 -21.30
N ARG A 530 8.45 -28.68 -20.09
CA ARG A 530 9.10 -27.52 -19.51
C ARG A 530 10.32 -27.12 -20.33
N ASP A 531 11.21 -28.06 -20.62
CA ASP A 531 12.43 -27.81 -21.39
C ASP A 531 12.09 -27.32 -22.80
N ALA A 532 11.07 -27.89 -23.44
CA ALA A 532 10.59 -27.41 -24.74
C ALA A 532 10.00 -25.99 -24.69
N LEU A 533 9.31 -25.60 -23.60
CA LEU A 533 8.81 -24.24 -23.39
C LEU A 533 9.95 -23.25 -23.11
N GLU A 534 10.95 -23.65 -22.33
CA GLU A 534 12.13 -22.83 -22.05
C GLU A 534 12.95 -22.59 -23.32
N GLU A 535 13.17 -23.61 -24.16
CA GLU A 535 13.95 -23.50 -25.40
C GLU A 535 13.21 -22.76 -26.53
N LYS A 536 11.93 -23.04 -26.73
CA LYS A 536 11.17 -22.49 -27.88
C LYS A 536 10.52 -21.16 -27.60
N GLU A 537 10.08 -20.95 -26.36
CA GLU A 537 9.29 -19.77 -25.98
C GLU A 537 10.05 -18.83 -25.03
N TYR A 538 11.24 -19.21 -24.55
CA TYR A 538 12.02 -18.46 -23.56
C TYR A 538 11.22 -18.17 -22.27
N VAL A 539 10.32 -19.07 -21.90
CA VAL A 539 9.46 -18.95 -20.72
C VAL A 539 10.02 -19.77 -19.57
N PHE A 540 10.71 -19.11 -18.64
CA PHE A 540 11.31 -19.74 -17.45
C PHE A 540 10.36 -19.67 -16.25
N LYS A 541 9.33 -20.53 -16.23
CA LYS A 541 8.38 -20.59 -15.10
C LYS A 541 9.07 -20.96 -13.78
N ASP A 542 10.19 -21.68 -13.87
CA ASP A 542 10.89 -22.26 -12.72
C ASP A 542 12.10 -21.44 -12.24
N ALA A 543 12.27 -20.23 -12.79
CA ALA A 543 13.45 -19.41 -12.59
C ALA A 543 13.76 -19.09 -11.12
N ASP A 544 12.74 -18.98 -10.27
CA ASP A 544 12.93 -18.58 -8.86
C ASP A 544 13.53 -19.72 -8.01
N ILE A 545 13.14 -20.99 -8.22
CA ILE A 545 13.81 -22.16 -7.58
C ILE A 545 15.23 -22.28 -8.09
N TYR A 546 15.43 -22.17 -9.41
CA TYR A 546 16.78 -22.23 -9.97
C TYR A 546 17.66 -21.14 -9.37
N LYS A 547 17.12 -19.95 -9.15
CA LYS A 547 17.80 -18.86 -8.45
C LYS A 547 18.10 -19.22 -7.00
N MET A 548 17.18 -19.84 -6.26
CA MET A 548 17.41 -20.26 -4.87
C MET A 548 18.47 -21.35 -4.77
N HIS A 549 18.43 -22.38 -5.62
CA HIS A 549 19.50 -23.38 -5.71
C HIS A 549 20.82 -22.73 -6.07
N THR A 550 20.82 -21.80 -7.03
CA THR A 550 22.03 -21.08 -7.42
C THR A 550 22.62 -20.31 -6.24
N TYR A 551 21.81 -19.60 -5.45
CA TYR A 551 22.28 -18.93 -4.23
C TYR A 551 22.83 -19.91 -3.21
N LYS A 552 22.05 -20.93 -2.84
CA LYS A 552 22.43 -21.93 -1.84
C LYS A 552 23.69 -22.70 -2.22
N ASP A 553 23.89 -23.01 -3.49
CA ASP A 553 25.03 -23.82 -3.93
C ASP A 553 26.25 -22.95 -4.30
N SER A 554 26.05 -21.80 -4.95
CA SER A 554 27.17 -20.98 -5.47
C SER A 554 27.80 -20.01 -4.46
N ILE A 555 27.04 -19.57 -3.46
CA ILE A 555 27.55 -18.70 -2.40
C ILE A 555 28.14 -19.57 -1.29
N LEU A 556 29.39 -19.30 -0.91
CA LEU A 556 30.09 -20.12 0.08
C LEU A 556 29.43 -20.01 1.47
N LEU A 557 29.39 -21.13 2.21
CA LEU A 557 28.80 -21.25 3.56
C LEU A 557 27.27 -21.07 3.62
N SER A 558 26.59 -21.07 2.48
CA SER A 558 25.13 -21.01 2.44
C SER A 558 24.51 -22.32 2.89
N SER A 559 23.52 -22.22 3.76
CA SER A 559 22.79 -23.36 4.32
C SER A 559 21.33 -23.40 3.90
N GLY A 560 20.80 -22.30 3.34
CA GLY A 560 19.44 -22.24 2.81
C GLY A 560 19.17 -20.98 1.98
N ALA A 561 18.24 -21.07 1.05
CA ALA A 561 17.77 -19.93 0.25
C ALA A 561 16.25 -20.01 0.00
N TYR A 562 15.52 -18.93 0.28
CA TYR A 562 14.06 -18.94 0.28
C TYR A 562 13.45 -17.78 -0.49
N VAL A 563 12.36 -18.03 -1.20
CA VAL A 563 11.52 -16.97 -1.78
C VAL A 563 10.53 -16.50 -0.72
N LEU A 564 10.44 -15.19 -0.46
CA LEU A 564 9.36 -14.59 0.32
C LEU A 564 8.25 -14.14 -0.63
N TYR A 565 6.99 -14.49 -0.35
CA TYR A 565 5.88 -14.13 -1.23
C TYR A 565 4.56 -13.94 -0.49
N PRO A 566 3.63 -13.11 -1.00
CA PRO A 566 2.30 -12.98 -0.42
C PRO A 566 1.49 -14.26 -0.70
N GLY A 567 1.23 -15.03 0.35
CA GLY A 567 0.52 -16.30 0.30
C GLY A 567 0.10 -16.79 1.69
N THR A 568 -0.57 -17.93 1.72
CA THR A 568 -1.06 -18.59 2.94
C THR A 568 -0.33 -19.90 3.23
N LYS A 569 0.31 -20.50 2.24
CA LYS A 569 1.10 -21.73 2.39
C LYS A 569 2.59 -21.44 2.29
N SER A 570 3.40 -22.12 3.10
CA SER A 570 4.85 -22.20 2.90
C SER A 570 5.24 -23.59 2.42
N GLN A 571 6.26 -23.68 1.57
CA GLN A 571 6.77 -24.95 1.06
C GLN A 571 8.29 -25.03 1.15
N TYR A 572 8.79 -26.16 1.62
CA TYR A 572 10.20 -26.35 1.97
C TYR A 572 10.73 -27.64 1.35
N PHE A 573 11.92 -27.58 0.75
CA PHE A 573 12.59 -28.72 0.14
C PHE A 573 13.83 -29.08 0.95
N LEU A 574 13.80 -30.27 1.54
CA LEU A 574 14.91 -30.83 2.30
C LEU A 574 15.85 -31.55 1.34
N GLN A 575 17.14 -31.29 1.45
CA GLN A 575 18.17 -32.15 0.86
C GLN A 575 18.37 -33.33 1.83
N GLU A 576 18.45 -34.56 1.32
CA GLU A 576 18.56 -35.77 2.15
C GLU A 576 19.64 -35.63 3.24
N ASP A 577 19.35 -36.15 4.44
CA ASP A 577 20.13 -36.05 5.69
C ASP A 577 20.24 -34.66 6.34
N LEU A 578 19.77 -33.58 5.71
CA LEU A 578 19.73 -32.24 6.31
C LEU A 578 18.37 -31.94 6.93
N VAL A 579 18.39 -31.43 8.17
CA VAL A 579 17.19 -30.97 8.88
C VAL A 579 16.80 -29.54 8.45
N ILE A 580 17.72 -28.76 7.86
CA ILE A 580 17.42 -27.42 7.34
C ILE A 580 16.79 -27.59 5.95
N PRO A 581 15.65 -26.95 5.65
CA PRO A 581 15.21 -26.81 4.28
C PRO A 581 16.30 -26.16 3.42
N SER A 582 16.76 -26.87 2.40
CA SER A 582 17.81 -26.38 1.51
C SER A 582 17.32 -25.20 0.68
N VAL A 583 16.13 -25.32 0.11
CA VAL A 583 15.47 -24.24 -0.64
C VAL A 583 13.98 -24.26 -0.35
N GLY A 584 13.29 -23.16 -0.57
CA GLY A 584 11.84 -23.14 -0.42
C GLY A 584 11.17 -21.79 -0.70
N ALA A 585 9.90 -21.74 -0.37
CA ALA A 585 9.02 -20.59 -0.45
C ALA A 585 8.39 -20.38 0.92
N PHE A 586 8.61 -19.20 1.48
CA PHE A 586 8.02 -18.78 2.74
C PHE A 586 6.92 -17.75 2.44
N SER A 587 5.70 -18.07 2.84
CA SER A 587 4.56 -17.15 2.77
C SER A 587 4.74 -16.03 3.78
N LEU A 588 4.69 -14.79 3.33
CA LEU A 588 4.71 -13.60 4.18
C LEU A 588 3.74 -12.56 3.61
N THR A 589 2.55 -12.46 4.19
CA THR A 589 1.44 -11.67 3.60
C THR A 589 1.18 -10.34 4.32
N PRO A 590 1.21 -9.19 3.62
CA PRO A 590 0.89 -7.91 4.23
C PRO A 590 -0.55 -7.84 4.76
N GLY A 591 -0.75 -7.16 5.89
CA GLY A 591 -2.07 -6.96 6.51
C GLY A 591 -2.51 -8.03 7.51
N ASN A 592 -1.70 -9.07 7.73
CA ASN A 592 -1.93 -10.08 8.78
C ASN A 592 -0.74 -10.17 9.75
N THR A 593 -0.20 -9.01 10.13
CA THR A 593 1.12 -8.83 10.76
C THR A 593 1.34 -9.71 11.98
N GLU A 594 0.37 -9.83 12.91
CA GLU A 594 0.55 -10.68 14.11
C GLU A 594 0.80 -12.16 13.79
N ILE A 595 0.07 -12.72 12.83
CA ILE A 595 0.20 -14.14 12.45
C ILE A 595 1.48 -14.35 11.64
N GLU A 596 1.78 -13.44 10.70
CA GLU A 596 2.97 -13.52 9.87
C GLU A 596 4.26 -13.35 10.69
N GLU A 597 4.27 -12.45 11.67
CA GLU A 597 5.38 -12.25 12.60
C GLU A 597 5.64 -13.50 13.46
N ASP A 598 4.58 -14.17 13.94
CA ASP A 598 4.70 -15.43 14.69
C ASP A 598 5.24 -16.57 13.80
N ASN A 599 4.75 -16.67 12.56
CA ASN A 599 5.24 -17.66 11.59
C ASN A 599 6.72 -17.43 11.24
N LEU A 600 7.11 -16.18 10.95
CA LEU A 600 8.50 -15.82 10.66
C LEU A 600 9.41 -16.05 11.87
N THR A 601 8.90 -15.75 13.07
CA THR A 601 9.57 -16.04 14.35
C THR A 601 9.85 -17.53 14.51
N LYS A 602 8.83 -18.38 14.32
CA LYS A 602 8.98 -19.84 14.40
C LYS A 602 9.99 -20.34 13.37
N PHE A 603 9.89 -19.88 12.13
CA PHE A 603 10.80 -20.27 11.06
C PHE A 603 12.26 -19.91 11.38
N ILE A 604 12.54 -18.67 11.79
CA ILE A 604 13.90 -18.24 12.16
C ILE A 604 14.43 -19.08 13.34
N LYS A 605 13.61 -19.35 14.35
CA LYS A 605 14.00 -20.23 15.47
C LYS A 605 14.32 -21.65 15.01
N ILE A 606 13.49 -22.23 14.16
CA ILE A 606 13.69 -23.58 13.60
C ILE A 606 15.00 -23.63 12.81
N VAL A 607 15.28 -22.64 11.97
CA VAL A 607 16.54 -22.54 11.23
C VAL A 607 17.74 -22.52 12.19
N ILE A 608 17.70 -21.69 13.24
CA ILE A 608 18.79 -21.59 14.22
C ILE A 608 18.95 -22.88 15.02
N GLU A 609 17.88 -23.45 15.58
CA GLU A 609 17.91 -24.72 16.31
C GLU A 609 18.51 -25.82 15.44
N THR A 610 18.14 -25.83 14.16
CA THR A 610 18.65 -26.83 13.23
C THR A 610 20.14 -26.66 12.94
N LEU A 611 20.61 -25.42 12.76
CA LEU A 611 22.04 -25.13 12.61
C LEU A 611 22.82 -25.58 13.84
N LEU A 612 22.31 -25.31 15.05
CA LEU A 612 22.92 -25.79 16.30
C LEU A 612 22.96 -27.32 16.36
N PHE A 613 21.93 -28.01 15.87
CA PHE A 613 21.92 -29.48 15.79
C PHE A 613 22.97 -30.00 14.81
N GLN A 614 23.06 -29.43 13.61
CA GLN A 614 24.06 -29.80 12.60
C GLN A 614 25.49 -29.56 13.08
N ASP A 615 25.67 -28.55 13.94
CA ASP A 615 26.94 -28.23 14.58
C ASP A 615 27.25 -29.10 15.82
N GLY A 616 26.35 -30.03 16.16
CA GLY A 616 26.52 -30.95 17.29
C GLY A 616 26.36 -30.31 18.66
N LEU A 617 25.73 -29.13 18.75
CA LEU A 617 25.54 -28.38 19.99
C LEU A 617 24.26 -28.78 20.73
N ILE A 618 23.23 -29.23 20.00
CA ILE A 618 21.97 -29.72 20.56
C ILE A 618 21.58 -31.07 19.95
N ILE A 619 20.56 -31.72 20.49
CA ILE A 619 20.01 -32.99 19.97
C ILE A 619 18.78 -32.75 19.08
N LYS A 620 18.49 -33.69 18.17
CA LYS A 620 17.38 -33.59 17.20
C LYS A 620 16.02 -33.38 17.88
N GLU A 621 15.81 -33.95 19.06
CA GLU A 621 14.57 -33.81 19.85
C GLU A 621 14.30 -32.36 20.31
N TRP A 622 15.31 -31.50 20.29
CA TRP A 622 15.18 -30.09 20.66
C TRP A 622 14.93 -29.17 19.47
N VAL A 623 15.01 -29.69 18.24
CA VAL A 623 14.63 -28.96 17.03
C VAL A 623 13.12 -28.97 16.94
N SER A 624 12.51 -27.79 17.01
CA SER A 624 11.06 -27.64 16.89
C SER A 624 10.59 -28.19 15.53
N SER A 625 9.56 -29.04 15.53
CA SER A 625 8.97 -29.59 14.31
C SER A 625 8.09 -28.55 13.61
N ASN A 626 8.29 -28.39 12.29
CA ASN A 626 7.44 -27.60 11.40
C ASN A 626 5.98 -28.08 11.41
#